data_AF-A0A966KGJ9-F1
#
_entry.id   AF-A0A966KGJ9-F1
#
_cell.length_a   1.000
_cell.length_b   1.000
_cell.length_c   1.000
_cell.angle_alpha   90.00
_cell.angle_beta   90.00
_cell.angle_gamma   90.00
#
_symmetry.space_group_name_H-M   'P 1'
#
loop_
_entity.id
_entity.type
_entity.pdbx_description
1 polymer ?
#
loop_
_entity_poly.entity_id
_entity_poly.type
_entity_poly.pdbx_seq_one_letter_code
_entity_poly.pdbx_strand_id
1 'polypeptide(L)'
;MVTFIPVLPFSAELKAANPFVLSGWVQLTSVILVMIGITSLTHILAMTSSIRAYQIADSSFVAPFEYTYLVFAILIDYIVWQYLPNTEGLIGLTMVISAGVLIAIRERSLAR
;
A
#
# COMPACT_ATOMS: atom_id res chain seq x y z
N MET A 1 3.81 -9.06 17.63
CA MET A 1 2.90 -7.98 18.05
C MET A 1 3.32 -7.55 19.46
N VAL A 2 3.53 -6.25 19.74
CA VAL A 2 3.90 -5.75 21.09
C VAL A 2 2.63 -5.64 21.94
N THR A 3 1.86 -6.72 22.00
CA THR A 3 0.67 -6.80 22.84
C THR A 3 1.05 -7.52 24.12
N PHE A 4 0.65 -6.98 25.27
CA PHE A 4 0.77 -7.65 26.57
C PHE A 4 -0.29 -8.76 26.74
N ILE A 5 -1.21 -8.91 25.78
CA ILE A 5 -2.27 -9.92 25.77
C ILE A 5 -1.75 -11.34 26.07
N PRO A 6 -0.62 -11.81 25.51
CA PRO A 6 -0.08 -13.15 25.79
C PRO A 6 0.37 -13.36 27.24
N VAL A 7 0.59 -12.28 28.02
CA VAL A 7 0.94 -12.33 29.45
C VAL A 7 -0.27 -12.73 30.30
N LEU A 8 -1.50 -12.53 29.80
CA LEU A 8 -2.71 -12.91 30.51
C LEU A 8 -2.85 -14.45 30.60
N PRO A 9 -3.44 -14.97 31.70
CA PRO A 9 -3.53 -16.39 31.97
C PRO A 9 -4.68 -17.06 31.17
N PHE A 10 -4.57 -17.06 29.84
CA PHE A 10 -5.48 -17.82 28.98
C PHE A 10 -5.20 -19.33 29.03
N SER A 11 -6.25 -20.15 28.92
CA SER A 11 -6.10 -21.61 28.82
C SER A 11 -5.29 -22.02 27.58
N ALA A 12 -4.60 -23.15 27.67
CA ALA A 12 -3.78 -23.66 26.57
C ALA A 12 -4.61 -23.91 25.29
N GLU A 13 -5.84 -24.36 25.44
CA GLU A 13 -6.81 -24.58 24.36
C GLU A 13 -7.14 -23.28 23.62
N LEU A 14 -7.41 -22.19 24.36
CA LEU A 14 -7.74 -20.89 23.76
C LEU A 14 -6.54 -20.30 23.00
N LYS A 15 -5.33 -20.47 23.54
CA LYS A 15 -4.08 -20.05 22.90
C LYS A 15 -3.83 -20.82 21.59
N ALA A 16 -4.03 -22.13 21.60
CA ALA A 16 -3.88 -22.97 20.42
C ALA A 16 -4.94 -22.68 19.34
N ALA A 17 -6.16 -22.33 19.74
CA ALA A 17 -7.22 -21.95 18.81
C ALA A 17 -7.01 -20.57 18.17
N ASN A 18 -6.29 -19.65 18.82
CA ASN A 18 -6.11 -18.27 18.37
C ASN A 18 -4.64 -17.83 18.37
N PRO A 19 -3.76 -18.53 17.64
CA PRO A 19 -2.32 -18.28 17.71
C PRO A 19 -1.95 -16.89 17.19
N PHE A 20 -2.71 -16.32 16.25
CA PHE A 20 -2.43 -14.97 15.72
C PHE A 20 -2.47 -13.87 16.80
N VAL A 21 -3.42 -13.95 17.73
CA VAL A 21 -3.65 -12.92 18.76
C VAL A 21 -2.91 -13.24 20.06
N LEU A 22 -2.83 -14.53 20.39
CA LEU A 22 -2.36 -14.99 21.70
C LEU A 22 -0.91 -15.49 21.69
N SER A 23 -0.28 -15.63 20.52
CA SER A 23 1.16 -15.86 20.46
C SER A 23 1.91 -14.56 20.75
N GLY A 24 2.89 -14.64 21.65
CA GLY A 24 3.78 -13.54 21.97
C GLY A 24 4.76 -13.21 20.85
N TRP A 25 5.93 -12.72 21.23
CA TRP A 25 7.00 -12.51 20.28
C TRP A 25 7.37 -13.83 19.59
N VAL A 26 7.44 -13.81 18.26
CA VAL A 26 7.82 -14.97 17.43
C VAL A 26 9.24 -14.74 16.92
N GLN A 27 10.05 -15.80 16.86
CA GLN A 27 11.39 -15.72 16.31
C GLN A 27 11.34 -15.30 14.84
N LEU A 28 12.09 -14.24 14.50
CA LEU A 28 12.19 -13.75 13.14
C LEU A 28 13.04 -14.73 12.32
N THR A 29 12.40 -15.41 11.38
CA THR A 29 13.11 -16.28 10.42
C THR A 29 13.88 -15.44 9.40
N SER A 30 14.88 -16.03 8.75
CA SER A 30 15.64 -15.37 7.69
C SER A 30 14.75 -14.85 6.56
N VAL A 31 13.70 -15.61 6.19
CA VAL A 31 12.72 -15.21 5.18
C VAL A 31 12.00 -13.91 5.58
N ILE A 32 11.53 -13.83 6.83
CA ILE A 32 10.85 -12.62 7.33
C ILE A 32 11.80 -11.43 7.34
N LEU A 33 13.06 -11.62 7.76
CA LEU A 33 14.07 -10.55 7.75
C LEU A 33 14.34 -10.04 6.33
N VAL A 34 14.43 -10.93 5.34
CA VAL A 34 14.59 -10.54 3.93
C VAL A 34 13.37 -9.77 3.43
N MET A 35 12.15 -10.24 3.71
CA MET A 35 10.93 -9.53 3.32
C MET A 35 10.84 -8.13 3.93
N ILE A 36 11.18 -7.99 5.22
CA ILE A 36 11.26 -6.69 5.91
C ILE A 36 12.32 -5.81 5.22
N GLY A 37 13.49 -6.36 4.93
CA GLY A 37 14.57 -5.64 4.26
C GLY A 37 14.16 -5.10 2.89
N ILE A 38 13.54 -5.94 2.06
CA ILE A 38 13.03 -5.54 0.74
C ILE A 38 11.96 -4.46 0.88
N THR A 39 10.97 -4.68 1.74
CA THR A 39 9.86 -3.73 1.96
C THR A 39 10.38 -2.37 2.41
N SER A 40 11.29 -2.36 3.39
CA SER A 40 11.94 -1.15 3.90
C SER A 40 12.69 -0.40 2.81
N LEU A 41 13.52 -1.10 2.02
CA LEU A 41 14.27 -0.50 0.93
C LEU A 41 13.34 0.12 -0.11
N THR A 42 12.32 -0.61 -0.56
CA THR A 42 11.37 -0.10 -1.55
C THR A 42 10.58 1.09 -1.02
N HIS A 43 10.22 1.10 0.27
CA HIS A 43 9.48 2.19 0.89
C HIS A 43 10.34 3.45 1.01
N ILE A 44 11.60 3.33 1.45
CA ILE A 44 12.54 4.45 1.53
C ILE A 44 12.74 5.07 0.14
N LEU A 45 12.95 4.24 -0.89
CA LEU A 45 13.12 4.72 -2.26
C LEU A 45 11.87 5.46 -2.75
N ALA A 46 10.70 4.83 -2.63
CA ALA A 46 9.43 5.43 -3.06
C ALA A 46 9.16 6.75 -2.34
N MET A 47 9.26 6.78 -1.01
CA MET A 47 8.97 7.96 -0.21
C MET A 47 9.96 9.10 -0.49
N THR A 48 11.26 8.78 -0.62
CA THR A 48 12.29 9.79 -0.95
C THR A 48 12.05 10.38 -2.33
N SER A 49 11.74 9.55 -3.32
CA SER A 49 11.39 9.99 -4.68
C SER A 49 10.15 10.87 -4.70
N SER A 50 9.08 10.50 -3.97
CA SER A 50 7.87 11.31 -3.85
C SER A 50 8.16 12.67 -3.21
N ILE A 51 8.90 12.71 -2.10
CA ILE A 51 9.30 13.97 -1.46
C ILE A 51 10.07 14.86 -2.43
N ARG A 52 11.02 14.29 -3.18
CA ARG A 52 11.78 15.04 -4.20
C ARG A 52 10.88 15.58 -5.31
N ALA A 53 9.89 14.82 -5.77
CA ALA A 53 8.94 15.28 -6.80
C ALA A 53 8.17 16.53 -6.34
N TYR A 54 7.68 16.54 -5.10
CA TYR A 54 6.98 17.70 -4.52
C TYR A 54 7.89 18.91 -4.27
N GLN A 55 9.21 18.72 -4.18
CA GLN A 55 10.16 19.82 -4.03
C GLN A 55 10.48 20.53 -5.35
N ILE A 56 10.29 19.87 -6.50
CA ILE A 56 10.74 20.36 -7.81
C ILE A 56 9.61 20.66 -8.80
N ALA A 57 8.37 20.26 -8.48
CA ALA A 57 7.20 20.44 -9.34
C ALA A 57 5.99 20.89 -8.50
N ASP A 58 5.03 21.52 -9.18
CA ASP A 58 3.78 21.95 -8.54
C ASP A 58 3.00 20.76 -8.00
N SER A 59 2.37 20.93 -6.84
CA SER A 59 1.59 19.87 -6.19
C SER A 59 0.43 19.38 -7.05
N SER A 60 -0.17 20.27 -7.87
CA SER A 60 -1.21 19.90 -8.84
C SER A 60 -0.72 18.93 -9.89
N PHE A 61 0.56 19.03 -10.29
CA PHE A 61 1.17 18.13 -11.28
C PHE A 61 1.53 16.77 -10.67
N VAL A 62 2.01 16.75 -9.42
CA VAL A 62 2.48 15.52 -8.76
C VAL A 62 1.30 14.66 -8.25
N ALA A 63 0.23 15.26 -7.74
CA ALA A 63 -0.90 14.56 -7.12
C ALA A 63 -1.53 13.44 -8.00
N PRO A 64 -1.74 13.61 -9.32
CA PRO A 64 -2.20 12.54 -10.21
C PRO A 64 -1.35 11.27 -10.18
N PHE A 65 -0.04 11.39 -10.05
CA PHE A 65 0.87 10.24 -10.12
C PHE A 65 0.72 9.33 -8.90
N GLU A 66 0.35 9.88 -7.75
CA GLU A 66 0.09 9.08 -6.55
C GLU A 66 -1.03 8.08 -6.81
N TYR A 67 -2.06 8.45 -7.56
CA TYR A 67 -3.18 7.56 -7.88
C TYR A 67 -2.83 6.41 -8.81
N THR A 68 -1.64 6.40 -9.43
CA THR A 68 -1.18 5.27 -10.26
C THR A 68 -1.14 3.97 -9.46
N TYR A 69 -0.96 4.03 -8.13
CA TYR A 69 -1.00 2.83 -7.28
C TYR A 69 -2.34 2.09 -7.38
N LEU A 70 -3.46 2.78 -7.66
CA LEU A 70 -4.78 2.14 -7.76
C LEU A 70 -4.85 1.10 -8.88
N VAL A 71 -4.13 1.32 -9.97
CA VAL A 71 -4.03 0.34 -11.06
C VAL A 71 -3.33 -0.92 -10.56
N PHE A 72 -2.22 -0.77 -9.85
CA PHE A 72 -1.50 -1.90 -9.24
C PHE A 72 -2.32 -2.56 -8.15
N ALA A 73 -3.07 -1.80 -7.34
CA ALA A 73 -3.93 -2.33 -6.31
C ALA A 73 -4.93 -3.33 -6.91
N ILE A 74 -5.63 -2.96 -7.98
CA ILE A 74 -6.57 -3.85 -8.68
C ILE A 74 -5.89 -5.07 -9.26
N LEU A 75 -4.72 -4.90 -9.90
CA LEU A 75 -3.96 -6.02 -10.46
C LEU A 75 -3.56 -7.02 -9.37
N ILE A 76 -3.05 -6.52 -8.24
CA ILE A 76 -2.65 -7.35 -7.11
C ILE A 76 -3.89 -8.00 -6.47
N ASP A 77 -5.00 -7.26 -6.35
CA ASP A 77 -6.27 -7.76 -5.80
C ASP A 77 -6.79 -8.97 -6.61
N TYR A 78 -6.72 -8.85 -7.93
CA TYR A 78 -7.07 -9.94 -8.82
C TYR A 78 -6.09 -11.10 -8.72
N ILE A 79 -4.77 -10.86 -8.76
CA ILE A 79 -3.77 -11.93 -8.76
C ILE A 79 -3.86 -12.77 -7.47
N VAL A 80 -3.96 -12.11 -6.32
CA VAL A 80 -3.83 -12.78 -5.01
C VAL A 80 -5.19 -13.27 -4.49
N TRP A 81 -6.27 -12.51 -4.69
CA TRP A 81 -7.59 -12.85 -4.15
C TRP A 81 -8.62 -13.25 -5.22
N GLN A 82 -8.25 -13.20 -6.50
CA GLN A 82 -9.16 -13.47 -7.64
C GLN A 82 -10.43 -12.60 -7.59
N TYR A 83 -10.28 -11.39 -7.05
CA TYR A 83 -11.36 -10.43 -6.88
C TYR A 83 -11.18 -9.25 -7.84
N LEU A 84 -12.28 -8.86 -8.49
CA LEU A 84 -12.33 -7.68 -9.35
C LEU A 84 -13.27 -6.65 -8.73
N PRO A 85 -13.00 -5.34 -8.94
CA PRO A 85 -13.91 -4.29 -8.50
C PRO A 85 -15.30 -4.50 -9.10
N ASN A 86 -16.33 -4.24 -8.30
CA ASN A 86 -17.70 -4.14 -8.78
C ASN A 86 -17.86 -2.89 -9.68
N THR A 87 -19.04 -2.71 -10.28
CA THR A 87 -19.31 -1.60 -11.19
C THR A 87 -19.01 -0.23 -10.57
N GLU A 88 -19.30 -0.04 -9.29
CA GLU A 88 -19.00 1.19 -8.55
C GLU A 88 -17.49 1.45 -8.47
N GLY A 89 -16.69 0.42 -8.17
CA GLY A 89 -15.24 0.50 -8.17
C GLY A 89 -14.65 0.83 -9.54
N LEU A 90 -15.21 0.27 -10.61
CA LEU A 90 -14.80 0.58 -11.99
C LEU A 90 -15.10 2.04 -12.38
N ILE A 91 -16.24 2.58 -11.93
CA ILE A 91 -16.58 3.99 -12.16
C ILE A 91 -15.58 4.90 -11.44
N GLY A 92 -15.30 4.62 -10.16
CA GLY A 92 -14.33 5.39 -9.38
C GLY A 92 -12.93 5.36 -10.01
N LEU A 93 -12.46 4.19 -10.45
CA LEU A 93 -11.20 4.04 -11.16
C LEU A 93 -11.16 4.90 -12.43
N THR A 94 -12.21 4.85 -13.24
CA THR A 94 -12.30 5.59 -14.50
C THR A 94 -12.23 7.10 -14.25
N MET A 95 -12.89 7.59 -13.19
CA MET A 95 -12.84 9.00 -12.80
C MET A 95 -11.43 9.43 -12.41
N VAL A 96 -10.73 8.65 -11.60
CA VAL A 96 -9.37 8.97 -11.14
C VAL A 96 -8.37 8.98 -12.31
N ILE A 97 -8.43 7.97 -13.19
CA ILE A 97 -7.60 7.91 -14.40
C ILE A 97 -7.88 9.13 -15.29
N SER A 98 -9.15 9.45 -15.52
CA SER A 98 -9.55 10.59 -16.36
C SER A 98 -9.05 11.92 -15.79
N ALA A 99 -9.18 12.12 -14.47
CA ALA A 99 -8.67 13.31 -13.79
C ALA A 99 -7.15 13.45 -13.95
N GLY A 100 -6.40 12.36 -13.78
CA GLY A 100 -4.95 12.37 -13.97
C GLY A 100 -4.52 12.69 -15.40
N VAL A 101 -5.20 12.12 -16.39
CA VAL A 101 -4.96 12.43 -17.81
C VAL A 101 -5.28 13.89 -18.12
N LEU A 102 -6.40 14.42 -17.64
CA LEU A 102 -6.79 15.82 -17.86
C LEU A 102 -5.79 16.80 -17.27
N ILE A 103 -5.29 16.54 -16.05
CA ILE A 103 -4.28 17.37 -15.41
C ILE A 103 -2.98 17.34 -16.20
N ALA A 104 -2.51 16.16 -16.61
CA ALA A 104 -1.30 16.02 -17.42
C ALA A 104 -1.39 16.78 -18.75
N ILE A 105 -2.56 16.75 -19.41
CA ILE A 105 -2.81 17.51 -20.65
C ILE A 105 -2.81 19.03 -20.38
N ARG A 106 -3.48 19.47 -19.31
CA ARG A 106 -3.58 20.89 -18.93
C ARG A 106 -2.19 21.47 -18.64
N GLU A 107 -1.38 20.80 -17.85
CA GLU A 107 -0.04 21.25 -17.48
C GLU A 107 0.87 21.35 -18.72
N ARG A 108 0.77 20.39 -19.65
CA ARG A 108 1.49 20.48 -20.94
C ARG A 108 1.06 21.68 -21.79
N SER A 109 -0.18 22.12 -21.67
CA SER A 109 -0.69 23.30 -22.39
C SER A 109 -0.23 24.63 -21.77
N LEU A 110 -0.05 24.67 -20.44
CA LEU A 110 0.43 25.84 -19.70
C LEU A 110 1.95 26.02 -19.78
N ALA A 111 2.69 24.93 -19.99
CA ALA A 111 4.14 24.94 -20.18
C ALA A 111 4.58 25.35 -21.61
N ARG A 112 3.63 25.67 -22.51
CA ARG A 112 3.87 26.26 -23.84
C ARG A 112 3.60 27.75 -23.80
#